data_AF-A0A0B2V605-F1
#
_entry.id   AF-A0A0B2V605-F1
#
_cell.length_a   1.000
_cell.length_b   1.000
_cell.length_c   1.000
_cell.angle_alpha   90.00
_cell.angle_beta   90.00
_cell.angle_gamma   90.00
#
_symmetry.space_group_name_H-M   'P 1'
#
loop_
_entity.id
_entity.type
_entity.pdbx_description
1 polymer ?
#
loop_
_entity_poly.entity_id
_entity_poly.type
_entity_poly.pdbx_seq_one_letter_code
_entity_poly.pdbx_strand_id
1 'polypeptide(L)'
;MIIANSSRILSAVSRLTIRSIAVDHAQQSVIYTRNESFIVEQAKPNDAGRIIDFLANVFTFTEPHCRALGMTSEESKPFIAMIAEKCLPYGLSCVVTEERSKQLAAVRLFGIIARDDSPQEPIQLPAKAQIIARLLDETKKGFWDMVDVSVRRVVAREITSVSKQHMHKGIATFLLSHLLDESNVRRLDVQGIISEASSIQNQRLLRKAGYEAYNEIKHSEYLDENGIISEASSIQNQRLLRKAGYEAYNEIKHSEYLDENGHRIFNCDDGTDRIVLFFKKL
;
A
#
# COMPACT_ATOMS: atom_id res chain seq x y z
N MET A 1 -30.44 -4.28 26.68
CA MET A 1 -30.64 -3.52 25.43
C MET A 1 -29.99 -2.16 25.58
N ILE A 2 -28.80 -1.96 25.02
CA ILE A 2 -28.08 -0.67 25.02
C ILE A 2 -27.50 -0.49 23.62
N ILE A 3 -27.85 0.59 22.93
CA ILE A 3 -27.31 0.94 21.61
C ILE A 3 -26.28 2.05 21.82
N ALA A 4 -25.00 1.73 21.66
CA ALA A 4 -23.91 2.70 21.77
C ALA A 4 -23.77 3.51 20.47
N ASN A 5 -23.69 4.84 20.59
CA ASN A 5 -23.62 5.75 19.46
C ASN A 5 -22.17 5.91 18.95
N SER A 6 -21.79 5.16 17.92
CA SER A 6 -20.48 5.27 17.26
C SER A 6 -20.45 6.37 16.17
N SER A 7 -20.57 7.63 16.57
CA SER A 7 -20.84 8.75 15.63
C SER A 7 -20.08 10.05 15.93
N ARG A 8 -18.73 10.05 15.84
CA ARG A 8 -17.93 11.28 16.07
C ARG A 8 -16.57 11.46 15.38
N ILE A 9 -16.39 11.01 14.13
CA ILE A 9 -15.31 11.52 13.24
C ILE A 9 -15.86 11.82 11.84
N LEU A 10 -16.45 13.01 11.65
CA LEU A 10 -16.83 13.54 10.34
C LEU A 10 -16.73 15.07 10.29
N SER A 11 -15.70 15.59 9.63
CA SER A 11 -15.68 16.96 9.11
C SER A 11 -14.83 17.04 7.83
N ALA A 12 -15.45 17.51 6.74
CA ALA A 12 -14.81 17.99 5.51
C ALA A 12 -13.95 17.02 4.66
N VAL A 13 -14.51 15.88 4.22
CA VAL A 13 -14.31 15.32 2.85
C VAL A 13 -15.62 14.62 2.41
N SER A 14 -15.98 14.74 1.12
CA SER A 14 -16.99 14.00 0.33
C SER A 14 -18.10 13.19 1.04
N ARG A 15 -19.37 13.48 0.70
CA ARG A 15 -20.56 12.71 1.14
C ARG A 15 -20.58 11.29 0.58
N LEU A 16 -19.89 10.36 1.26
CA LEU A 16 -20.00 8.93 1.02
C LEU A 16 -20.99 8.34 2.03
N THR A 17 -21.95 7.55 1.54
CA THR A 17 -22.81 6.75 2.41
C THR A 17 -22.29 5.33 2.40
N ILE A 18 -21.92 4.81 3.56
CA ILE A 18 -21.54 3.41 3.74
C ILE A 18 -22.73 2.69 4.39
N ARG A 19 -23.10 1.51 3.90
CA ARG A 19 -24.07 0.63 4.56
C ARG A 19 -23.55 -0.80 4.58
N SER A 20 -23.65 -1.46 5.72
CA SER A 20 -23.66 -2.92 5.75
C SER A 20 -25.02 -3.43 5.28
N ILE A 21 -25.02 -4.46 4.45
CA ILE A 21 -26.23 -5.19 4.02
C ILE A 21 -26.01 -6.64 4.43
N ALA A 22 -26.99 -7.22 5.11
CA ALA A 22 -27.01 -8.65 5.38
C ALA A 22 -27.54 -9.38 4.14
N VAL A 23 -26.75 -10.30 3.60
CA VAL A 23 -27.12 -11.18 2.49
C VAL A 23 -26.67 -12.59 2.88
N ASP A 24 -27.62 -13.52 2.99
CA ASP A 24 -27.42 -14.95 3.27
C ASP A 24 -26.30 -15.25 4.28
N HIS A 25 -26.50 -14.77 5.51
CA HIS A 25 -25.61 -14.91 6.68
C HIS A 25 -24.24 -14.21 6.59
N ALA A 26 -23.91 -13.53 5.49
CA ALA A 26 -22.75 -12.65 5.38
C ALA A 26 -23.14 -11.16 5.52
N GLN A 27 -22.27 -10.36 6.15
CA GLN A 27 -22.33 -8.90 6.02
C GLN A 27 -21.50 -8.47 4.81
N GLN A 28 -22.16 -8.14 3.70
CA GLN A 28 -21.53 -7.38 2.63
C GLN A 28 -21.51 -5.89 2.99
N SER A 29 -20.42 -5.20 2.65
CA SER A 29 -20.33 -3.74 2.83
C SER A 29 -20.50 -3.05 1.48
N VAL A 30 -21.38 -2.05 1.41
CA VAL A 30 -21.62 -1.28 0.19
C VAL A 30 -21.22 0.17 0.38
N ILE A 31 -20.35 0.66 -0.51
CA ILE A 31 -19.95 2.07 -0.61
C ILE A 31 -20.83 2.73 -1.67
N TYR A 32 -21.59 3.75 -1.29
CA TYR A 32 -22.39 4.55 -2.22
C TYR A 32 -21.72 5.90 -2.51
N THR A 33 -21.50 6.18 -3.79
CA THR A 33 -21.21 7.54 -4.29
C THR A 33 -22.51 8.24 -4.67
N ARG A 34 -22.44 9.34 -5.43
CA ARG A 34 -23.63 10.07 -5.91
C ARG A 34 -24.44 9.27 -6.95
N ASN A 35 -23.76 8.47 -7.78
CA ASN A 35 -24.34 7.83 -8.96
C ASN A 35 -24.02 6.31 -9.05
N GLU A 36 -23.24 5.77 -8.12
CA GLU A 36 -22.65 4.43 -8.20
C GLU A 36 -22.66 3.74 -6.83
N SER A 37 -22.74 2.42 -6.86
CA SER A 37 -22.65 1.53 -5.71
C SER A 37 -21.50 0.53 -5.93
N PHE A 38 -20.72 0.29 -4.88
CA PHE A 38 -19.59 -0.62 -4.89
C PHE A 38 -19.76 -1.67 -3.80
N ILE A 39 -19.87 -2.93 -4.21
CA ILE A 39 -19.95 -4.08 -3.31
C ILE A 39 -18.53 -4.43 -2.88
N VAL A 40 -18.28 -4.44 -1.57
CA VAL A 40 -16.99 -4.86 -0.99
C VAL A 40 -17.15 -6.25 -0.38
N GLU A 41 -16.28 -7.15 -0.80
CA GLU A 41 -16.29 -8.56 -0.39
C GLU A 41 -14.92 -8.95 0.18
N GLN A 42 -14.92 -9.81 1.20
CA GLN A 42 -13.71 -10.48 1.66
C GLN A 42 -13.21 -11.41 0.55
N ALA A 43 -11.96 -11.22 0.13
CA ALA A 43 -11.31 -12.04 -0.88
C ALA A 43 -10.94 -13.42 -0.32
N LYS A 44 -11.08 -14.45 -1.15
CA LYS A 44 -10.85 -15.86 -0.85
C LYS A 44 -9.72 -16.40 -1.73
N PRO A 45 -9.08 -17.53 -1.40
CA PRO A 45 -8.05 -18.15 -2.26
C PRO A 45 -8.49 -18.33 -3.72
N ASN A 46 -9.75 -18.72 -3.96
CA ASN A 46 -10.30 -18.88 -5.31
C ASN A 46 -10.45 -17.55 -6.10
N ASP A 47 -10.32 -16.38 -5.46
CA ASP A 47 -10.30 -15.08 -6.12
C ASP A 47 -8.92 -14.72 -6.70
N ALA A 48 -7.87 -15.49 -6.39
CA ALA A 48 -6.49 -15.19 -6.75
C ALA A 48 -6.32 -14.83 -8.24
N GLY A 49 -6.90 -15.62 -9.16
CA GLY A 49 -6.83 -15.33 -10.60
C GLY A 49 -7.38 -13.94 -10.97
N ARG A 50 -8.63 -13.62 -10.58
CA ARG A 50 -9.24 -12.31 -10.88
C ARG A 50 -8.51 -11.14 -10.19
N ILE A 51 -7.88 -11.40 -9.04
CA ILE A 51 -7.04 -10.44 -8.32
C ILE A 51 -5.72 -10.19 -9.06
N ILE A 52 -5.05 -11.26 -9.50
CA ILE A 52 -3.78 -11.19 -10.24
C ILE A 52 -3.98 -10.46 -11.56
N ASP A 53 -5.01 -10.81 -12.34
CA ASP A 53 -5.30 -10.14 -13.62
C ASP A 53 -5.73 -8.67 -13.45
N PHE A 54 -6.49 -8.33 -12.40
CA PHE A 54 -6.81 -6.94 -12.10
C PHE A 54 -5.55 -6.14 -11.73
N LEU A 55 -4.72 -6.66 -10.83
CA LEU A 55 -3.52 -5.96 -10.37
C LEU A 55 -2.49 -5.83 -11.51
N ALA A 56 -2.25 -6.89 -12.29
CA ALA A 56 -1.32 -6.86 -13.41
C ALA A 56 -1.70 -5.82 -14.48
N ASN A 57 -2.99 -5.51 -14.64
CA ASN A 57 -3.50 -4.56 -15.62
C ASN A 57 -3.92 -3.19 -15.02
N VAL A 58 -3.71 -2.97 -13.72
CA VAL A 58 -4.06 -1.71 -13.02
C VAL A 58 -2.95 -1.23 -12.10
N PHE A 59 -2.49 -2.08 -11.18
CA PHE A 59 -1.42 -1.75 -10.23
C PHE A 59 -0.09 -1.53 -10.96
N THR A 60 0.31 -2.44 -11.85
CA THR A 60 1.56 -2.33 -12.63
C THR A 60 1.65 -1.03 -13.44
N PHE A 61 0.51 -0.48 -13.88
CA PHE A 61 0.41 0.78 -14.61
C PHE A 61 -0.01 1.99 -13.75
N THR A 62 0.01 1.88 -12.41
CA THR A 62 -0.23 3.00 -11.47
C THR A 62 0.76 3.09 -10.30
N GLU A 63 1.49 2.01 -9.99
CA GLU A 63 2.53 1.95 -8.97
C GLU A 63 3.84 2.60 -9.51
N PRO A 64 4.45 3.57 -8.81
CA PRO A 64 5.67 4.26 -9.25
C PRO A 64 6.86 3.38 -9.67
N HIS A 65 7.26 2.36 -8.90
CA HIS A 65 8.41 1.49 -9.20
C HIS A 65 8.15 0.60 -10.42
N CYS A 66 6.98 -0.03 -10.51
CA CYS A 66 6.57 -0.81 -11.69
C CYS A 66 6.64 0.02 -12.98
N ARG A 67 6.15 1.28 -12.93
CA ARG A 67 6.18 2.18 -14.09
C ARG A 67 7.58 2.66 -14.44
N ALA A 68 8.39 3.02 -13.45
CA ALA A 68 9.77 3.46 -13.65
C ALA A 68 10.66 2.36 -14.25
N LEU A 69 10.42 1.09 -13.90
CA LEU A 69 11.12 -0.08 -14.50
C LEU A 69 10.52 -0.53 -15.85
N GLY A 70 9.49 0.16 -16.37
CA GLY A 70 8.82 -0.24 -17.61
C GLY A 70 8.23 -1.66 -17.54
N MET A 71 7.62 -2.01 -16.41
CA MET A 71 7.11 -3.36 -16.14
C MET A 71 5.82 -3.65 -16.92
N THR A 72 5.75 -4.82 -17.56
CA THR A 72 4.56 -5.31 -18.27
C THR A 72 3.65 -6.12 -17.36
N SER A 73 2.38 -6.33 -17.77
CA SER A 73 1.42 -7.16 -17.04
C SER A 73 1.99 -8.55 -16.73
N GLU A 74 2.57 -9.24 -17.72
CA GLU A 74 3.09 -10.60 -17.54
C GLU A 74 4.35 -10.66 -16.66
N GLU A 75 5.24 -9.66 -16.71
CA GLU A 75 6.37 -9.56 -15.77
C GLU A 75 5.92 -9.36 -14.32
N SER A 76 4.77 -8.69 -14.10
CA SER A 76 4.25 -8.40 -12.77
C SER A 76 3.46 -9.56 -12.14
N LYS A 77 2.85 -10.43 -12.95
CA LYS A 77 1.99 -11.53 -12.46
C LYS A 77 2.65 -12.44 -11.42
N PRO A 78 3.91 -12.91 -11.55
CA PRO A 78 4.53 -13.79 -10.55
C PRO A 78 4.67 -13.15 -9.16
N PHE A 79 5.08 -11.88 -9.13
CA PHE A 79 5.21 -11.10 -7.89
C PHE A 79 3.85 -10.83 -7.24
N ILE A 80 2.84 -10.48 -8.05
CA ILE A 80 1.46 -10.28 -7.60
C ILE A 80 0.85 -11.58 -7.08
N ALA A 81 1.12 -12.72 -7.72
CA ALA A 81 0.64 -14.04 -7.31
C ALA A 81 1.22 -14.44 -5.94
N MET A 82 2.53 -14.28 -5.75
CA MET A 82 3.21 -14.48 -4.46
C MET A 82 2.57 -13.66 -3.33
N ILE A 83 2.30 -12.37 -3.57
CA ILE A 83 1.63 -11.51 -2.57
C ILE A 83 0.19 -11.97 -2.33
N ALA A 84 -0.56 -12.33 -3.37
CA ALA A 84 -1.93 -12.83 -3.23
C ALA A 84 -1.98 -14.14 -2.41
N GLU A 85 -1.09 -15.09 -2.68
CA GLU A 85 -0.96 -16.34 -1.93
C GLU A 85 -0.64 -16.10 -0.45
N LYS A 86 0.27 -15.17 -0.14
CA LYS A 86 0.58 -14.76 1.24
C LYS A 86 -0.57 -14.03 1.94
N CYS A 87 -1.40 -13.28 1.22
CA CYS A 87 -2.41 -12.38 1.80
C CYS A 87 -3.84 -12.95 1.89
N LEU A 88 -4.22 -13.87 1.01
CA LEU A 88 -5.60 -14.41 0.96
C LEU A 88 -5.97 -15.32 2.15
N PRO A 89 -5.08 -16.21 2.67
CA PRO A 89 -5.42 -17.13 3.77
C PRO A 89 -5.85 -16.46 5.08
N TYR A 90 -5.37 -15.24 5.37
CA TYR A 90 -5.69 -14.54 6.63
C TYR A 90 -7.12 -13.98 6.68
N GLY A 91 -7.80 -13.87 5.53
CA GLY A 91 -9.14 -13.31 5.42
C GLY A 91 -9.23 -11.79 5.59
N LEU A 92 -8.10 -11.08 5.58
CA LEU A 92 -8.06 -9.61 5.63
C LEU A 92 -8.04 -8.95 4.23
N SER A 93 -7.87 -9.73 3.15
CA SER A 93 -7.86 -9.20 1.79
C SER A 93 -9.29 -8.91 1.29
N CYS A 94 -9.45 -7.93 0.40
CA CYS A 94 -10.76 -7.51 -0.13
C CYS A 94 -10.75 -7.31 -1.64
N VAL A 95 -11.87 -7.61 -2.28
CA VAL A 95 -12.21 -7.13 -3.63
C VAL A 95 -13.34 -6.10 -3.54
N VAL A 96 -13.38 -5.18 -4.50
CA VAL A 96 -14.45 -4.19 -4.64
C VAL A 96 -14.98 -4.23 -6.06
N THR A 97 -16.27 -4.50 -6.22
CA THR A 97 -16.94 -4.63 -7.52
C THR A 97 -17.93 -3.48 -7.73
N GLU A 98 -17.86 -2.79 -8.87
CA GLU A 98 -18.88 -1.79 -9.24
C GLU A 98 -20.20 -2.51 -9.58
N GLU A 99 -21.29 -2.16 -8.90
CA GLU A 99 -22.53 -2.93 -8.96
C GLU A 99 -23.20 -2.92 -10.34
N ARG A 100 -23.02 -1.85 -11.13
CA ARG A 100 -23.65 -1.71 -12.45
C ARG A 100 -22.86 -2.38 -13.56
N SER A 101 -21.54 -2.15 -13.66
CA SER A 101 -20.70 -2.78 -14.69
C SER A 101 -20.24 -4.21 -14.36
N LYS A 102 -20.38 -4.63 -13.09
CA LYS A 102 -19.83 -5.87 -12.50
C LYS A 102 -18.30 -6.00 -12.63
N GLN A 103 -17.60 -4.91 -12.96
CA GLN A 103 -16.14 -4.90 -13.04
C GLN A 103 -15.51 -4.71 -11.66
N LEU A 104 -14.30 -5.24 -11.47
CA LEU A 104 -13.47 -4.91 -10.32
C LEU A 104 -13.10 -3.42 -10.36
N ALA A 105 -13.45 -2.70 -9.31
CA ALA A 105 -13.12 -1.30 -9.10
C ALA A 105 -11.81 -1.14 -8.31
N ALA A 106 -11.58 -2.00 -7.31
CA ALA A 106 -10.41 -1.98 -6.45
C ALA A 106 -10.09 -3.37 -5.85
N VAL A 107 -8.84 -3.54 -5.40
CA VAL A 107 -8.35 -4.71 -4.67
C VAL A 107 -7.47 -4.24 -3.51
N ARG A 108 -7.56 -4.95 -2.38
CA ARG A 108 -6.68 -4.82 -1.22
C ARG A 108 -6.12 -6.18 -0.84
N LEU A 109 -4.79 -6.29 -0.76
CA LEU A 109 -4.11 -7.45 -0.20
C LEU A 109 -3.47 -7.05 1.13
N PHE A 110 -3.95 -7.66 2.21
CA PHE A 110 -3.42 -7.53 3.56
C PHE A 110 -2.79 -8.86 3.96
N GLY A 111 -1.47 -8.87 4.08
CA GLY A 111 -0.70 -9.97 4.64
C GLY A 111 -0.54 -9.84 6.15
N ILE A 112 0.31 -10.67 6.70
CA ILE A 112 0.78 -10.63 8.08
C ILE A 112 2.28 -10.88 8.07
N ILE A 113 2.99 -10.24 8.99
CA ILE A 113 4.35 -10.60 9.40
C ILE A 113 4.45 -10.69 10.92
N ALA A 114 5.35 -11.53 11.42
CA ALA A 114 5.70 -11.68 12.82
C ALA A 114 7.19 -11.40 13.07
N ARG A 115 7.52 -11.05 14.31
CA ARG A 115 8.89 -10.82 14.82
C ARG A 115 9.74 -12.09 14.74
N ASP A 116 9.08 -13.24 14.88
CA ASP A 116 9.68 -14.57 14.91
C ASP A 116 9.52 -15.32 13.57
N ASP A 117 9.07 -14.64 12.49
CA ASP A 117 9.01 -15.24 11.15
C ASP A 117 10.42 -15.61 10.67
N SER A 118 10.59 -16.86 10.24
CA SER A 118 11.85 -17.29 9.60
C SER A 118 12.02 -16.60 8.24
N PRO A 119 13.26 -16.31 7.80
CA PRO A 119 13.52 -15.83 6.45
C PRO A 119 12.86 -16.74 5.41
N GLN A 120 12.10 -16.16 4.49
CA GLN A 120 11.46 -16.93 3.42
C GLN A 120 12.51 -17.29 2.36
N GLU A 121 12.44 -18.50 1.81
CA GLU A 121 13.32 -18.95 0.73
C GLU A 121 13.26 -17.98 -0.47
N PRO A 122 14.39 -17.63 -1.12
CA PRO A 122 14.40 -16.69 -2.24
C PRO A 122 13.55 -17.16 -3.43
N ILE A 123 12.38 -16.56 -3.62
CA ILE A 123 11.49 -16.86 -4.75
C ILE A 123 12.09 -16.27 -6.03
N GLN A 124 12.22 -17.10 -7.07
CA GLN A 124 12.80 -16.70 -8.35
C GLN A 124 11.83 -15.82 -9.16
N LEU A 125 11.78 -14.54 -8.82
CA LEU A 125 10.99 -13.52 -9.51
C LEU A 125 11.68 -13.05 -10.81
N PRO A 126 10.96 -12.44 -11.78
CA PRO A 126 11.56 -11.72 -12.90
C PRO A 126 12.47 -10.57 -12.43
N ALA A 127 13.53 -10.23 -13.18
CA ALA A 127 14.56 -9.27 -12.73
C ALA A 127 14.02 -7.92 -12.22
N LYS A 128 13.07 -7.30 -12.94
CA LYS A 128 12.39 -6.07 -12.49
C LYS A 128 11.67 -6.23 -11.15
N ALA A 129 11.04 -7.40 -10.93
CA ALA A 129 10.35 -7.70 -9.68
C ALA A 129 11.33 -8.00 -8.52
N GLN A 130 12.50 -8.58 -8.79
CA GLN A 130 13.56 -8.74 -7.78
C GLN A 130 14.06 -7.38 -7.27
N ILE A 131 14.24 -6.40 -8.16
CA ILE A 131 14.63 -5.03 -7.77
C ILE A 131 13.60 -4.40 -6.83
N ILE A 132 12.29 -4.53 -7.15
CA ILE A 132 11.20 -4.03 -6.28
C ILE A 132 11.16 -4.79 -4.95
N ALA A 133 11.27 -6.12 -4.96
CA ALA A 133 11.24 -6.95 -3.75
C ALA A 133 12.37 -6.55 -2.78
N ARG A 134 13.61 -6.42 -3.27
CA ARG A 134 14.75 -5.98 -2.45
C ARG A 134 14.51 -4.59 -1.84
N LEU A 135 13.99 -3.63 -2.61
CA LEU A 135 13.66 -2.29 -2.09
C LEU A 135 12.61 -2.34 -0.95
N LEU A 136 11.61 -3.21 -1.08
CA LEU A 136 10.59 -3.41 -0.03
C LEU A 136 11.16 -4.08 1.22
N ASP A 137 12.05 -5.06 1.07
CA ASP A 137 12.66 -5.77 2.20
C ASP A 137 13.69 -4.90 2.94
N GLU A 138 14.51 -4.13 2.22
CA GLU A 138 15.38 -3.09 2.83
C GLU A 138 14.55 -2.00 3.55
N THR A 139 13.40 -1.62 3.00
CA THR A 139 12.46 -0.69 3.66
C THR A 139 11.93 -1.25 4.99
N LYS A 140 11.76 -2.57 5.09
CA LYS A 140 11.29 -3.31 6.28
C LYS A 140 12.39 -3.60 7.32
N LYS A 141 13.69 -3.44 6.99
CA LYS A 141 14.79 -3.68 7.95
C LYS A 141 14.72 -2.76 9.16
N GLY A 142 15.16 -3.27 10.32
CA GLY A 142 15.16 -2.55 11.59
C GLY A 142 13.77 -2.29 12.20
N PHE A 143 12.67 -2.60 11.50
CA PHE A 143 11.31 -2.37 12.00
C PHE A 143 11.08 -3.04 13.37
N TRP A 144 11.50 -4.29 13.52
CA TRP A 144 11.35 -5.03 14.77
C TRP A 144 12.22 -4.48 15.91
N ASP A 145 13.36 -3.87 15.61
CA ASP A 145 14.25 -3.26 16.62
C ASP A 145 13.73 -1.89 17.09
N MET A 146 12.99 -1.18 16.22
CA MET A 146 12.39 0.12 16.52
C MET A 146 11.00 0.03 17.17
N VAL A 147 10.25 -1.05 16.95
CA VAL A 147 8.90 -1.24 17.53
C VAL A 147 8.98 -1.97 18.88
N ASP A 148 8.14 -1.53 19.82
CA ASP A 148 8.00 -2.07 21.18
C ASP A 148 7.99 -3.62 21.19
N VAL A 149 8.72 -4.22 22.13
CA VAL A 149 8.91 -5.69 22.22
C VAL A 149 7.61 -6.48 22.44
N SER A 150 6.54 -5.83 22.92
CA SER A 150 5.19 -6.41 23.01
C SER A 150 4.49 -6.54 21.65
N VAL A 151 4.95 -5.81 20.63
CA VAL A 151 4.52 -5.99 19.23
C VAL A 151 5.31 -7.15 18.64
N ARG A 152 4.62 -8.29 18.51
CA ARG A 152 5.14 -9.55 17.98
C ARG A 152 4.63 -9.84 16.57
N ARG A 153 3.51 -9.23 16.16
CA ARG A 153 2.82 -9.53 14.91
C ARG A 153 2.03 -8.33 14.42
N VAL A 154 2.12 -8.05 13.12
CA VAL A 154 1.41 -6.91 12.49
C VAL A 154 0.76 -7.33 11.18
N VAL A 155 -0.30 -6.62 10.81
CA VAL A 155 -0.87 -6.68 9.46
C VAL A 155 0.09 -5.96 8.50
N ALA A 156 0.37 -6.56 7.34
CA ALA A 156 1.17 -5.95 6.28
C ALA A 156 0.25 -5.47 5.14
N ARG A 157 0.19 -4.17 4.88
CA ARG A 157 -0.54 -3.60 3.73
C ARG A 157 0.30 -3.69 2.46
N GLU A 158 0.50 -4.92 1.98
CA GLU A 158 1.35 -5.20 0.81
C GLU A 158 0.80 -4.52 -0.47
N ILE A 159 -0.52 -4.56 -0.74
CA ILE A 159 -1.13 -3.87 -1.90
C ILE A 159 -2.48 -3.22 -1.55
N THR A 160 -2.72 -2.02 -2.07
CA THR A 160 -4.07 -1.46 -2.27
C THR A 160 -4.12 -0.72 -3.60
N SER A 161 -4.92 -1.19 -4.55
CA SER A 161 -5.06 -0.62 -5.88
C SER A 161 -6.51 -0.26 -6.18
N VAL A 162 -6.73 0.93 -6.74
CA VAL A 162 -8.04 1.40 -7.23
C VAL A 162 -7.88 1.79 -8.69
N SER A 163 -8.70 1.21 -9.56
CA SER A 163 -8.67 1.50 -11.00
C SER A 163 -8.95 2.98 -11.30
N LYS A 164 -8.30 3.52 -12.34
CA LYS A 164 -8.24 4.96 -12.65
C LYS A 164 -9.62 5.64 -12.69
N GLN A 165 -10.62 5.00 -13.28
CA GLN A 165 -12.01 5.50 -13.36
C GLN A 165 -12.76 5.49 -12.02
N HIS A 166 -12.23 4.79 -11.00
CA HIS A 166 -12.82 4.66 -9.67
C HIS A 166 -12.02 5.39 -8.57
N MET A 167 -10.90 6.04 -8.93
CA MET A 167 -10.12 6.87 -8.01
C MET A 167 -10.94 8.06 -7.47
N HIS A 168 -10.48 8.64 -6.36
CA HIS A 168 -11.10 9.77 -5.65
C HIS A 168 -12.53 9.55 -5.08
N LYS A 169 -13.15 8.38 -5.34
CA LYS A 169 -14.45 7.97 -4.77
C LYS A 169 -14.36 7.45 -3.32
N GLY A 170 -13.26 7.70 -2.63
CA GLY A 170 -13.02 7.29 -1.23
C GLY A 170 -12.87 5.79 -0.96
N ILE A 171 -12.92 4.94 -2.01
CA ILE A 171 -12.78 3.48 -1.89
C ILE A 171 -11.49 3.10 -1.15
N ALA A 172 -10.34 3.72 -1.51
CA ALA A 172 -9.07 3.51 -0.81
C ALA A 172 -9.11 3.89 0.68
N THR A 173 -9.89 4.92 1.05
CA THR A 173 -10.06 5.36 2.45
C THR A 173 -10.88 4.35 3.26
N PHE A 174 -11.95 3.81 2.68
CA PHE A 174 -12.73 2.73 3.31
C PHE A 174 -11.89 1.46 3.51
N LEU A 175 -11.10 1.11 2.50
CA LEU A 175 -10.18 -0.03 2.50
C LEU A 175 -8.99 0.12 3.48
N LEU A 176 -8.82 1.23 4.20
CA LEU A 176 -7.77 1.33 5.22
C LEU A 176 -8.06 0.47 6.46
N SER A 177 -9.31 0.44 6.93
CA SER A 177 -9.69 -0.16 8.23
C SER A 177 -10.83 -1.17 8.15
N HIS A 178 -11.43 -1.39 6.98
CA HIS A 178 -12.37 -2.50 6.78
C HIS A 178 -11.71 -3.84 7.17
N LEU A 179 -12.45 -4.75 7.81
CA LEU A 179 -11.95 -6.02 8.40
C LEU A 179 -10.82 -5.89 9.45
N LEU A 180 -10.47 -4.68 9.91
CA LEU A 180 -9.61 -4.46 11.09
C LEU A 180 -10.45 -4.16 12.34
N ASP A 181 -11.54 -4.89 12.50
CA ASP A 181 -12.37 -4.89 13.71
C ASP A 181 -11.72 -5.69 14.85
N GLU A 182 -12.21 -5.49 16.09
CA GLU A 182 -11.69 -6.14 17.28
C GLU A 182 -11.70 -7.68 17.20
N SER A 183 -12.68 -8.28 16.52
CA SER A 183 -12.76 -9.73 16.37
C SER A 183 -11.62 -10.24 15.48
N ASN A 184 -11.40 -9.60 14.33
CA ASN A 184 -10.28 -9.94 13.44
C ASN A 184 -8.91 -9.65 14.06
N VAL A 185 -8.74 -8.52 14.75
CA VAL A 185 -7.51 -8.14 15.46
C VAL A 185 -7.16 -9.19 16.54
N ARG A 186 -8.13 -9.57 17.39
CA ARG A 186 -7.94 -10.62 18.41
C ARG A 186 -7.71 -12.01 17.81
N ARG A 187 -8.50 -12.40 16.79
CA ARG A 187 -8.39 -13.69 16.08
C ARG A 187 -7.01 -13.92 15.48
N LEU A 188 -6.35 -12.84 15.06
CA LEU A 188 -5.05 -12.89 14.40
C LEU A 188 -3.88 -12.55 15.34
N ASP A 189 -4.13 -12.21 16.61
CA ASP A 189 -3.12 -11.71 17.57
C ASP A 189 -2.16 -10.70 16.93
N VAL A 190 -2.70 -9.64 16.32
CA VAL A 190 -1.92 -8.54 15.73
C VAL A 190 -1.98 -7.31 16.63
N GLN A 191 -0.83 -6.68 16.89
CA GLN A 191 -0.73 -5.50 17.76
C GLN A 191 -0.52 -4.19 16.97
N GLY A 192 -0.59 -4.25 15.63
CA GLY A 192 -0.40 -3.11 14.74
C GLY A 192 -0.58 -3.44 13.26
N ILE A 193 -0.43 -2.42 12.42
CA ILE A 193 -0.41 -2.51 10.96
C ILE A 193 0.76 -1.69 10.41
N ILE A 194 1.50 -2.27 9.45
CA ILE A 194 2.47 -1.55 8.62
C ILE A 194 1.94 -1.33 7.21
N SER A 195 2.48 -0.32 6.53
CA SER A 195 2.29 -0.11 5.09
C SER A 195 3.51 0.58 4.51
N GLU A 196 4.07 -0.01 3.47
CA GLU A 196 4.92 0.69 2.53
C GLU A 196 4.06 1.66 1.72
N ALA A 197 4.64 2.79 1.32
CA ALA A 197 3.96 3.80 0.52
C ALA A 197 4.96 4.49 -0.42
N SER A 198 5.08 3.95 -1.63
CA SER A 198 5.73 4.62 -2.75
C SER A 198 4.98 5.91 -3.12
N SER A 199 3.76 5.79 -3.68
CA SER A 199 3.05 6.94 -4.23
C SER A 199 2.66 8.00 -3.20
N ILE A 200 2.84 9.28 -3.58
CA ILE A 200 2.54 10.46 -2.77
C ILE A 200 1.08 10.45 -2.26
N GLN A 201 0.14 9.89 -3.03
CA GLN A 201 -1.26 9.76 -2.66
C GLN A 201 -1.45 8.76 -1.51
N ASN A 202 -0.75 7.62 -1.51
CA ASN A 202 -0.75 6.67 -0.40
C ASN A 202 -0.11 7.31 0.86
N GLN A 203 1.06 7.94 0.72
CA GLN A 203 1.73 8.61 1.85
C GLN A 203 0.84 9.68 2.51
N ARG A 204 0.12 10.49 1.71
CA ARG A 204 -0.82 11.50 2.21
C ARG A 204 -2.08 10.90 2.83
N LEU A 205 -2.53 9.73 2.35
CA LEU A 205 -3.69 9.01 2.88
C LEU A 205 -3.38 8.41 4.26
N LEU A 206 -2.22 7.76 4.42
CA LEU A 206 -1.79 7.11 5.66
C LEU A 206 -1.52 8.13 6.78
N ARG A 207 -0.76 9.21 6.50
CA ARG A 207 -0.55 10.32 7.46
C ARG A 207 -1.87 10.91 7.95
N LYS A 208 -2.89 11.05 7.07
CA LYS A 208 -4.24 11.52 7.46
C LYS A 208 -5.06 10.50 8.26
N ALA A 209 -4.72 9.22 8.20
CA ALA A 209 -5.39 8.15 8.95
C ALA A 209 -4.73 7.86 10.31
N GLY A 210 -3.77 8.70 10.74
CA GLY A 210 -3.04 8.54 11.98
C GLY A 210 -2.03 7.38 11.94
N TYR A 211 -1.35 7.21 10.80
CA TYR A 211 -0.13 6.40 10.73
C TYR A 211 1.09 7.31 10.91
N GLU A 212 2.09 6.79 11.60
CA GLU A 212 3.38 7.43 11.83
C GLU A 212 4.40 6.89 10.83
N ALA A 213 5.32 7.72 10.35
CA ALA A 213 6.41 7.29 9.47
C ALA A 213 7.56 6.74 10.33
N TYR A 214 7.96 5.49 10.08
CA TYR A 214 8.97 4.76 10.86
C TYR A 214 10.30 4.59 10.11
N ASN A 215 10.23 4.46 8.78
CA ASN A 215 11.41 4.49 7.91
C ASN A 215 11.06 5.30 6.65
N GLU A 216 12.02 6.05 6.09
CA GLU A 216 11.85 6.83 4.85
C GLU A 216 13.11 6.71 4.02
N ILE A 217 13.12 5.75 3.08
CA ILE A 217 14.21 5.56 2.12
C ILE A 217 13.91 6.44 0.91
N LYS A 218 14.71 7.50 0.71
CA LYS A 218 14.64 8.25 -0.54
C LYS A 218 15.15 7.36 -1.67
N HIS A 219 14.58 7.50 -2.87
CA HIS A 219 15.10 6.79 -4.05
C HIS A 219 16.51 7.28 -4.45
N SER A 220 17.01 8.34 -3.80
CA SER A 220 18.39 8.85 -3.86
C SER A 220 19.36 8.17 -2.88
N GLU A 221 18.86 7.34 -1.96
CA GLU A 221 19.62 6.76 -0.83
C GLU A 221 19.65 5.23 -0.87
N TYR A 222 19.23 4.64 -1.99
CA TYR A 222 19.14 3.20 -2.20
C TYR A 222 20.11 2.75 -3.29
N LEU A 223 20.96 1.78 -2.98
CA LEU A 223 21.88 1.13 -3.91
C LEU A 223 21.65 -0.39 -3.84
N ASP A 224 21.79 -1.09 -4.97
CA ASP A 224 21.86 -2.55 -4.97
C ASP A 224 23.32 -3.05 -4.82
N GLU A 225 23.49 -4.37 -4.79
CA GLU A 225 24.80 -5.04 -4.60
C GLU A 225 25.83 -4.74 -5.71
N ASN A 226 25.43 -4.09 -6.81
CA ASN A 226 26.29 -3.66 -7.91
C ASN A 226 26.63 -2.15 -7.84
N GLY A 227 26.10 -1.42 -6.84
CA GLY A 227 26.49 -0.03 -6.53
C GLY A 227 25.82 1.06 -7.36
N ILE A 228 24.51 0.94 -7.63
CA ILE A 228 23.86 1.63 -8.75
C ILE A 228 22.78 2.70 -8.34
N ILE A 229 23.05 3.98 -8.65
CA ILE A 229 22.12 5.05 -9.14
C ILE A 229 21.49 6.20 -8.28
N SER A 230 21.05 7.24 -9.02
CA SER A 230 20.56 8.60 -8.71
C SER A 230 19.46 9.02 -9.73
N GLU A 231 18.65 10.10 -9.74
CA GLU A 231 17.96 11.03 -8.81
C GLU A 231 17.19 12.12 -9.64
N ALA A 232 16.22 12.85 -9.05
CA ALA A 232 15.86 14.23 -9.47
C ALA A 232 15.00 14.98 -8.41
N SER A 233 15.30 16.25 -8.10
CA SER A 233 14.60 17.05 -7.06
C SER A 233 13.71 18.17 -7.61
N SER A 234 12.45 18.23 -7.17
CA SER A 234 11.52 19.31 -7.55
C SER A 234 11.54 20.48 -6.57
N ILE A 235 11.89 21.67 -7.09
CA ILE A 235 11.75 22.98 -6.43
C ILE A 235 10.32 23.23 -5.90
N GLN A 236 9.30 22.58 -6.46
CA GLN A 236 7.90 22.74 -6.04
C GLN A 236 7.64 22.07 -4.67
N ASN A 237 8.26 20.93 -4.38
CA ASN A 237 8.20 20.29 -3.04
C ASN A 237 8.93 21.16 -2.00
N GLN A 238 10.11 21.69 -2.33
CA GLN A 238 10.86 22.59 -1.44
C GLN A 238 10.05 23.86 -1.08
N ARG A 239 9.36 24.45 -2.08
CA ARG A 239 8.47 25.60 -1.87
C ARG A 239 7.22 25.27 -1.05
N LEU A 240 6.70 24.04 -1.15
CA LEU A 240 5.55 23.57 -0.37
C LEU A 240 5.91 23.42 1.12
N LEU A 241 7.07 22.80 1.42
CA LEU A 241 7.51 22.55 2.79
C LEU A 241 7.91 23.84 3.53
N ARG A 242 8.64 24.75 2.87
CA ARG A 242 8.93 26.07 3.47
C ARG A 242 7.66 26.90 3.71
N LYS A 243 6.62 26.78 2.87
CA LYS A 243 5.30 27.38 3.13
C LYS A 243 4.53 26.75 4.29
N ALA A 244 4.92 25.55 4.72
CA ALA A 244 4.31 24.84 5.84
C ALA A 244 5.08 25.01 7.17
N GLY A 245 6.09 25.89 7.22
CA GLY A 245 6.83 26.23 8.44
C GLY A 245 8.03 25.35 8.76
N TYR A 246 8.53 24.56 7.80
CA TYR A 246 9.69 23.69 7.99
C TYR A 246 11.00 24.38 7.61
N GLU A 247 11.98 24.37 8.51
CA GLU A 247 13.37 24.74 8.24
C GLU A 247 14.18 23.51 7.80
N ALA A 248 15.27 23.75 7.05
CA ALA A 248 16.12 22.69 6.48
C ALA A 248 17.43 22.58 7.26
N TYR A 249 17.71 21.39 7.82
CA TYR A 249 18.84 21.16 8.73
C TYR A 249 20.11 20.61 8.07
N ASN A 250 20.04 20.06 6.84
CA ASN A 250 21.19 19.68 6.02
C ASN A 250 20.80 19.58 4.53
N GLU A 251 21.77 19.65 3.61
CA GLU A 251 21.60 19.51 2.16
C GLU A 251 22.76 18.73 1.53
N ILE A 252 22.46 17.65 0.80
CA ILE A 252 23.41 16.89 -0.05
C ILE A 252 22.83 16.90 -1.48
N LYS A 253 23.68 16.88 -2.52
CA LYS A 253 23.30 17.26 -3.89
C LYS A 253 23.29 16.10 -4.87
N HIS A 254 22.34 16.18 -5.82
CA HIS A 254 21.98 15.14 -6.78
C HIS A 254 22.97 14.95 -7.94
N SER A 255 24.28 15.07 -7.68
CA SER A 255 25.33 15.22 -8.70
C SER A 255 26.48 14.21 -8.62
N GLU A 256 26.41 13.23 -7.71
CA GLU A 256 27.61 12.52 -7.25
C GLU A 256 27.61 10.99 -7.48
N TYR A 257 26.50 10.39 -7.96
CA TYR A 257 26.37 8.93 -8.17
C TYR A 257 25.59 8.58 -9.46
N LEU A 258 25.94 7.48 -10.16
CA LEU A 258 25.43 7.06 -11.49
C LEU A 258 25.50 5.51 -11.64
N ASP A 259 25.13 4.94 -12.81
CA ASP A 259 25.49 3.54 -13.18
C ASP A 259 26.86 3.41 -13.87
N GLU A 260 27.25 2.15 -14.11
CA GLU A 260 28.44 1.72 -14.86
C GLU A 260 28.62 2.37 -16.25
N ASN A 261 27.54 2.91 -16.86
CA ASN A 261 27.55 3.60 -18.15
C ASN A 261 27.21 5.11 -18.04
N GLY A 262 26.97 5.63 -16.83
CA GLY A 262 26.64 7.04 -16.56
C GLY A 262 25.15 7.42 -16.56
N HIS A 263 24.22 6.45 -16.51
CA HIS A 263 22.75 6.69 -16.60
C HIS A 263 21.98 6.48 -15.26
N ARG A 264 20.65 6.24 -15.33
CA ARG A 264 19.68 6.28 -14.20
C ARG A 264 18.56 5.21 -14.35
N ILE A 265 18.05 4.66 -13.23
CA ILE A 265 17.02 3.58 -13.16
C ILE A 265 15.64 4.16 -12.82
N PHE A 266 15.46 4.71 -11.61
CA PHE A 266 14.14 5.05 -11.10
C PHE A 266 13.68 6.45 -11.51
N ASN A 267 13.17 6.59 -12.74
CA ASN A 267 12.54 7.81 -13.21
C ASN A 267 11.00 7.78 -13.01
N CYS A 268 10.54 8.18 -11.84
CA CYS A 268 9.11 8.25 -11.52
C CYS A 268 8.46 9.53 -12.08
N ASP A 269 7.67 9.38 -13.14
CA ASP A 269 7.02 10.48 -13.88
C ASP A 269 6.02 11.35 -13.07
N ASP A 270 5.59 10.90 -11.89
CA ASP A 270 4.59 11.53 -11.04
C ASP A 270 5.20 12.40 -9.92
N GLY A 271 6.53 12.46 -9.86
CA GLY A 271 7.28 13.18 -8.83
C GLY A 271 7.48 12.42 -7.53
N THR A 272 7.18 11.11 -7.49
CA THR A 272 7.52 10.24 -6.35
C THR A 272 9.04 10.10 -6.22
N ASP A 273 9.61 10.57 -5.11
CA ASP A 273 11.06 10.63 -4.85
C ASP A 273 11.56 9.72 -3.71
N ARG A 274 10.64 9.01 -3.03
CA ARG A 274 10.94 8.16 -1.86
C ARG A 274 9.87 7.10 -1.60
N ILE A 275 10.26 6.03 -0.92
CA ILE A 275 9.35 5.08 -0.28
C ILE A 275 9.35 5.31 1.24
N VAL A 276 8.18 5.22 1.86
CA VAL A 276 8.00 5.42 3.31
C VAL A 276 7.38 4.17 3.92
N LEU A 277 7.98 3.63 4.97
CA LEU A 277 7.35 2.66 5.86
C LEU A 277 6.52 3.41 6.90
N PHE A 278 5.22 3.15 6.90
CA PHE A 278 4.30 3.62 7.93
C PHE A 278 3.97 2.50 8.90
N PHE A 279 3.85 2.82 10.19
CA PHE A 279 3.28 1.94 11.21
C PHE A 279 2.12 2.65 11.92
N LYS A 280 1.20 1.83 12.45
CA LYS A 280 0.15 2.26 13.36
C LYS A 280 -0.20 1.13 14.33
N LYS A 281 -0.26 1.44 15.62
CA LYS A 281 -0.76 0.51 16.66
C LYS A 281 -2.28 0.28 16.49
N LEU A 282 -2.73 -0.95 16.70
CA LEU A 282 -4.15 -1.35 16.64
C LEU A 282 -4.71 -1.59 18.05
#